data_AF-A0A739C2Y5-F1
#
_entry.id   AF-A0A739C2Y5-F1
#
_cell.length_a   1.000
_cell.length_b   1.000
_cell.length_c   1.000
_cell.angle_alpha   90.00
_cell.angle_beta   90.00
_cell.angle_gamma   90.00
#
_symmetry.space_group_name_H-M   'P 1'
#
loop_
_entity.id
_entity.type
_entity.pdbx_description
1 polymer ?
#
loop_
_entity_poly.entity_id
_entity_poly.type
_entity_poly.pdbx_seq_one_letter_code
_entity_poly.pdbx_strand_id
1 'polypeptide(L)'
;MQRLTLYSHPLRIIWQEPPVGRLLQGATPVYAKTLISRLFTLCAQAHSAAASLLLFPQEEPDMQAAQRELARETLRRALTDWLPIFSHRQATVEEWALLRRGDLSSLASTIFFADDPHSWLAAGVQGWEAWFLQGHSDAARWLAALQSIVTPTLPIASSPDQALITHGPLDVSPLAIEYPLLSACCLSGKNTALRLLARCITLARSLSALPTLRWNRFDDGEWKIAVVETARGWLVHQARLATSGNILDYRIISPTTRHAQSDGVIACELAAIPASLWSRQLQVIDPCVAINIIE
;
A
#
# COMPACT_ATOMS: atom_id res chain seq x y z
N MET A 1 38.58 -19.88 2.44
CA MET A 1 37.89 -19.94 3.74
C MET A 1 36.54 -19.28 3.59
N GLN A 2 35.48 -20.07 3.42
CA GLN A 2 34.09 -19.58 3.44
C GLN A 2 33.75 -19.14 4.86
N ARG A 3 33.50 -17.84 5.07
CA ARG A 3 32.77 -17.38 6.26
C ARG A 3 31.31 -17.74 6.02
N LEU A 4 30.89 -18.88 6.57
CA LEU A 4 29.48 -19.15 6.86
C LEU A 4 29.05 -18.10 7.89
N THR A 5 28.51 -16.98 7.40
CA THR A 5 27.80 -16.04 8.27
C THR A 5 26.41 -16.64 8.51
N LEU A 6 26.32 -17.48 9.53
CA LEU A 6 25.03 -17.82 10.15
C LEU A 6 24.53 -16.57 10.87
N TYR A 7 23.68 -15.77 10.21
CA TYR A 7 22.79 -14.85 10.91
C TYR A 7 21.56 -15.67 11.33
N SER A 8 21.50 -16.10 12.60
CA SER A 8 20.90 -15.39 13.75
C SER A 8 19.38 -15.25 13.59
N HIS A 9 18.64 -15.90 14.48
CA HIS A 9 17.18 -15.93 14.68
C HIS A 9 16.32 -15.12 13.68
N PRO A 10 15.34 -15.75 13.00
CA PRO A 10 14.47 -15.03 12.07
C PRO A 10 13.81 -13.85 12.78
N LEU A 11 13.92 -12.65 12.20
CA LEU A 11 13.30 -11.44 12.74
C LEU A 11 11.81 -11.71 12.99
N ARG A 12 11.40 -11.55 14.25
CA ARG A 12 10.00 -11.72 14.61
C ARG A 12 9.30 -10.38 14.52
N ILE A 13 8.41 -10.25 13.55
CA ILE A 13 7.54 -9.08 13.40
C ILE A 13 6.28 -9.32 14.22
N ILE A 14 5.95 -8.39 15.11
CA ILE A 14 4.73 -8.42 15.91
C ILE A 14 3.85 -7.24 15.51
N TRP A 15 2.60 -7.52 15.20
CA TRP A 15 1.56 -6.54 14.91
C TRP A 15 0.24 -6.99 15.54
N GLN A 16 -0.69 -6.06 15.68
CA GLN A 16 -2.02 -6.36 16.18
C GLN A 16 -3.05 -5.80 15.20
N GLU A 17 -3.99 -6.66 14.81
CA GLU A 17 -5.16 -6.26 14.04
C GLU A 17 -6.43 -6.39 14.91
N PRO A 18 -7.46 -5.56 14.65
CA PRO A 18 -8.74 -5.73 15.30
C PRO A 18 -9.31 -7.14 15.03
N PRO A 19 -9.94 -7.81 16.01
CA PRO A 19 -10.47 -9.16 15.83
C PRO A 19 -11.81 -9.16 15.06
N VAL A 20 -11.82 -8.60 13.84
CA VAL A 20 -13.01 -8.33 13.03
C VAL A 20 -13.86 -9.58 12.82
N GLY A 21 -13.24 -10.74 12.54
CA GLY A 21 -13.98 -11.99 12.34
C GLY A 21 -14.88 -12.37 13.51
N ARG A 22 -14.38 -12.20 14.75
CA ARG A 22 -15.18 -12.48 15.95
C ARG A 22 -16.30 -11.48 16.16
N LEU A 23 -16.06 -10.20 15.82
CA LEU A 23 -17.06 -9.14 15.94
C LEU A 23 -18.22 -9.30 14.94
N LEU A 24 -17.95 -9.91 13.78
CA LEU A 24 -18.92 -10.03 12.69
C LEU A 24 -19.59 -11.41 12.63
N GLN A 25 -19.18 -12.37 13.45
CA GLN A 25 -19.80 -13.69 13.46
C GLN A 25 -21.28 -13.60 13.85
N GLY A 26 -22.16 -14.15 13.00
CA GLY A 26 -23.62 -14.11 13.14
C GLY A 26 -24.26 -12.78 12.69
N ALA A 27 -23.47 -11.76 12.36
CA ALA A 27 -23.98 -10.45 11.97
C ALA A 27 -24.67 -10.48 10.60
N THR A 28 -25.58 -9.52 10.41
CA THR A 28 -26.17 -9.26 9.09
C THR A 28 -25.18 -8.48 8.21
N PRO A 29 -25.27 -8.62 6.87
CA PRO A 29 -24.48 -7.83 5.93
C PRO A 29 -24.50 -6.31 6.20
N VAL A 30 -25.68 -5.78 6.53
CA VAL A 30 -25.89 -4.35 6.81
C VAL A 30 -25.12 -3.91 8.05
N TYR A 31 -25.26 -4.66 9.15
CA TYR A 31 -24.52 -4.36 10.39
C TYR A 31 -23.01 -4.41 10.16
N ALA A 32 -22.54 -5.42 9.43
CA ALA A 32 -21.12 -5.59 9.14
C ALA A 32 -20.53 -4.43 8.34
N LYS A 33 -21.20 -3.99 7.27
CA LYS A 33 -20.79 -2.81 6.48
C LYS A 33 -20.74 -1.55 7.33
N THR A 34 -21.74 -1.31 8.19
CA THR A 34 -21.76 -0.17 9.11
C THR A 34 -20.64 -0.20 10.15
N LEU A 35 -20.32 -1.38 10.69
CA LEU A 35 -19.25 -1.52 11.66
C LEU A 35 -17.87 -1.29 11.02
N ILE A 36 -17.61 -1.92 9.86
CA ILE A 36 -16.34 -1.82 9.14
C ILE A 36 -16.02 -0.37 8.77
N SER A 37 -17.01 0.40 8.30
CA SER A 37 -16.79 1.81 7.92
C SER A 37 -16.42 2.73 9.08
N ARG A 38 -16.53 2.27 10.32
CA ARG A 38 -16.21 3.02 11.54
C ARG A 38 -15.01 2.47 12.31
N LEU A 39 -14.60 1.25 12.00
CA LEU A 39 -13.56 0.55 12.76
C LEU A 39 -12.14 1.02 12.39
N PHE A 40 -11.93 1.34 11.11
CA PHE A 40 -10.60 1.67 10.59
C PHE A 40 -10.43 3.18 10.44
N THR A 41 -9.29 3.69 10.91
CA THR A 41 -8.91 5.11 10.75
C THR A 41 -8.05 5.33 9.51
N LEU A 42 -7.36 4.29 9.04
CA LEU A 42 -6.54 4.30 7.82
C LEU A 42 -7.25 3.48 6.75
N CYS A 43 -7.33 4.02 5.54
CA CYS A 43 -7.99 3.35 4.41
C CYS A 43 -9.45 2.95 4.70
N ALA A 44 -10.17 3.75 5.50
CA ALA A 44 -11.53 3.48 5.94
C ALA A 44 -12.50 3.33 4.76
N GLN A 45 -12.32 4.14 3.72
CA GLN A 45 -13.14 4.08 2.51
C GLN A 45 -12.81 2.84 1.69
N ALA A 46 -11.54 2.42 1.64
CA ALA A 46 -11.18 1.17 0.97
C ALA A 46 -11.74 -0.07 1.69
N HIS A 47 -11.70 -0.10 3.03
CA HIS A 47 -12.35 -1.15 3.83
C HIS A 47 -13.87 -1.17 3.61
N SER A 48 -14.51 0.01 3.54
CA SER A 48 -15.94 0.15 3.24
C SER A 48 -16.28 -0.36 1.82
N ALA A 49 -15.45 -0.02 0.82
CA ALA A 49 -15.60 -0.50 -0.54
C ALA A 49 -15.44 -2.02 -0.64
N ALA A 50 -14.43 -2.59 0.02
CA ALA A 50 -14.21 -4.04 0.05
C ALA A 50 -15.38 -4.77 0.72
N ALA A 51 -15.88 -4.26 1.85
CA ALA A 51 -17.06 -4.81 2.51
C ALA A 51 -18.31 -4.71 1.64
N SER A 52 -18.49 -3.60 0.91
CA SER A 52 -19.62 -3.41 -0.01
C SER A 52 -19.57 -4.40 -1.17
N LEU A 53 -18.43 -4.51 -1.85
CA LEU A 53 -18.19 -5.48 -2.93
C LEU A 53 -18.48 -6.92 -2.49
N LEU A 54 -18.08 -7.25 -1.26
CA LEU A 54 -18.18 -8.59 -0.71
C LEU A 54 -19.61 -8.96 -0.29
N LEU A 55 -20.30 -8.05 0.40
CA LEU A 55 -21.56 -8.31 1.07
C LEU A 55 -22.78 -7.89 0.24
N PHE A 56 -22.60 -6.97 -0.71
CA PHE A 56 -23.64 -6.38 -1.55
C PHE A 56 -23.21 -6.42 -3.02
N PRO A 57 -23.15 -7.61 -3.66
CA PRO A 57 -22.64 -7.76 -5.02
C PRO A 57 -23.48 -7.08 -6.11
N GLN A 58 -24.66 -6.54 -5.77
CA GLN A 58 -25.47 -5.74 -6.70
C GLN A 58 -25.13 -4.25 -6.65
N GLU A 59 -24.36 -3.81 -5.65
CA GLU A 59 -23.95 -2.42 -5.49
C GLU A 59 -22.59 -2.19 -6.17
N GLU A 60 -22.43 -1.03 -6.82
CA GLU A 60 -21.13 -0.55 -7.23
C GLU A 60 -20.45 0.17 -6.04
N PRO A 61 -19.18 -0.13 -5.73
CA PRO A 61 -18.47 0.55 -4.66
C PRO A 61 -18.15 2.00 -5.02
N ASP A 62 -18.19 2.91 -4.04
CA ASP A 62 -17.68 4.27 -4.22
C ASP A 62 -16.14 4.28 -4.18
N MET A 63 -15.54 4.00 -5.33
CA MET A 63 -14.09 4.04 -5.51
C MET A 63 -13.54 5.47 -5.52
N GLN A 64 -14.39 6.50 -5.72
CA GLN A 64 -13.95 7.88 -5.73
C GLN A 64 -13.59 8.36 -4.31
N ALA A 65 -14.39 7.98 -3.32
CA ALA A 65 -14.07 8.25 -1.91
C ALA A 65 -12.75 7.56 -1.49
N ALA A 66 -12.57 6.29 -1.84
CA ALA A 66 -11.34 5.54 -1.57
C ALA A 66 -10.11 6.16 -2.26
N GLN A 67 -10.28 6.64 -3.49
CA GLN A 67 -9.22 7.31 -4.23
C GLN A 67 -8.78 8.63 -3.58
N ARG A 68 -9.73 9.46 -3.14
CA ARG A 68 -9.43 10.71 -2.42
C ARG A 68 -8.73 10.45 -1.09
N GLU A 69 -9.15 9.41 -0.37
CA GLU A 69 -8.51 8.98 0.86
C GLU A 69 -7.06 8.54 0.60
N LEU A 70 -6.81 7.74 -0.46
CA LEU A 70 -5.48 7.33 -0.87
C LEU A 70 -4.56 8.52 -1.12
N ALA A 71 -5.01 9.49 -1.93
CA ALA A 71 -4.24 10.68 -2.27
C ALA A 71 -3.89 11.48 -1.01
N ARG A 72 -4.90 11.75 -0.18
CA ARG A 72 -4.75 12.52 1.07
C ARG A 72 -3.79 11.84 2.03
N GLU A 73 -3.89 10.52 2.19
CA GLU A 73 -3.08 9.76 3.12
C GLU A 73 -1.63 9.64 2.65
N THR A 74 -1.40 9.46 1.35
CA THR A 74 -0.05 9.46 0.77
C THR A 74 0.64 10.80 0.99
N LEU A 75 -0.08 11.91 0.74
CA LEU A 75 0.44 13.25 0.97
C LEU A 75 0.66 13.54 2.47
N ARG A 76 -0.28 13.13 3.34
CA ARG A 76 -0.11 13.25 4.80
C ARG A 76 1.14 12.51 5.25
N ARG A 77 1.35 11.28 4.79
CA ARG A 77 2.54 10.46 5.10
C ARG A 77 3.82 11.12 4.59
N ALA A 78 3.76 11.74 3.42
CA ALA A 78 4.90 12.50 2.89
C ALA A 78 5.28 13.68 3.81
N LEU A 79 4.28 14.42 4.31
CA LEU A 79 4.50 15.55 5.23
C LEU A 79 5.01 15.11 6.60
N THR A 80 4.46 14.04 7.17
CA THR A 80 4.77 13.61 8.54
C THR A 80 6.05 12.82 8.65
N ASP A 81 6.35 11.96 7.68
CA ASP A 81 7.38 10.94 7.84
C ASP A 81 8.46 11.03 6.76
N TRP A 82 8.09 11.13 5.48
CA TRP A 82 9.06 11.07 4.39
C TRP A 82 9.93 12.32 4.30
N LEU A 83 9.35 13.52 4.48
CA LEU A 83 10.11 14.76 4.50
C LEU A 83 11.18 14.77 5.61
N PRO A 84 10.86 14.43 6.88
CA PRO A 84 11.87 14.33 7.92
C PRO A 84 12.92 13.25 7.67
N ILE A 85 12.52 12.07 7.15
CA ILE A 85 13.41 10.91 7.02
C ILE A 85 14.32 11.00 5.79
N PHE A 86 13.81 11.50 4.67
CA PHE A 86 14.52 11.51 3.39
C PHE A 86 15.05 12.89 2.98
N SER A 87 14.35 13.98 3.34
CA SER A 87 14.81 15.35 3.05
C SER A 87 15.40 16.07 4.27
N HIS A 88 15.36 15.47 5.46
CA HIS A 88 15.80 16.10 6.71
C HIS A 88 15.16 17.49 6.96
N ARG A 89 13.93 17.68 6.50
CA ARG A 89 13.16 18.91 6.68
C ARG A 89 11.76 18.62 7.19
N GLN A 90 11.15 19.60 7.83
CA GLN A 90 9.74 19.56 8.19
C GLN A 90 8.88 20.14 7.06
N ALA A 91 7.62 19.74 7.03
CA ALA A 91 6.63 20.37 6.16
C ALA A 91 6.37 21.83 6.60
N THR A 92 6.27 22.72 5.61
CA THR A 92 5.98 24.14 5.80
C THR A 92 4.51 24.37 6.16
N VAL A 93 4.21 25.58 6.66
CA VAL A 93 2.83 25.98 6.97
C VAL A 93 1.93 25.93 5.73
N GLU A 94 2.45 26.30 4.56
CA GLU A 94 1.70 26.29 3.31
C GLU A 94 1.42 24.86 2.83
N GLU A 95 2.39 23.94 2.93
CA GLU A 95 2.19 22.52 2.62
C GLU A 95 1.08 21.90 3.51
N TRP A 96 1.07 22.23 4.80
CA TRP A 96 -0.01 21.83 5.70
C TRP A 96 -1.35 22.51 5.39
N ALA A 97 -1.34 23.76 4.93
CA ALA A 97 -2.55 24.48 4.55
C ALA A 97 -3.20 23.85 3.31
N LEU A 98 -2.41 23.50 2.30
CA LEU A 98 -2.82 22.76 1.10
C LEU A 98 -3.54 21.45 1.44
N LEU A 99 -2.92 20.61 2.29
CA LEU A 99 -3.53 19.35 2.73
C LEU A 99 -4.86 19.56 3.47
N ARG A 100 -4.91 20.56 4.36
CA ARG A 100 -6.11 20.86 5.16
C ARG A 100 -7.27 21.35 4.30
N ARG A 101 -7.02 22.22 3.31
CA ARG A 101 -8.05 22.73 2.37
C ARG A 101 -8.43 21.73 1.28
N GLY A 102 -7.69 20.63 1.14
CA GLY A 102 -7.98 19.58 0.15
C GLY A 102 -7.42 19.88 -1.24
N ASP A 103 -6.49 20.82 -1.36
CA ASP A 103 -5.80 21.15 -2.61
C ASP A 103 -4.62 20.20 -2.83
N LEU A 104 -4.97 18.94 -3.08
CA LEU A 104 -4.04 17.82 -3.11
C LEU A 104 -3.13 17.85 -4.34
N SER A 105 -3.65 18.30 -5.49
CA SER A 105 -2.88 18.38 -6.73
C SER A 105 -1.74 19.39 -6.62
N SER A 106 -2.00 20.59 -6.10
CA SER A 106 -0.96 21.62 -5.91
C SER A 106 0.11 21.18 -4.90
N LEU A 107 -0.30 20.47 -3.83
CA LEU A 107 0.64 19.88 -2.87
C LEU A 107 1.52 18.80 -3.52
N ALA A 108 0.90 17.92 -4.31
CA ALA A 108 1.62 16.86 -5.01
C ALA A 108 2.58 17.43 -6.06
N SER A 109 2.19 18.47 -6.80
CA SER A 109 3.09 19.18 -7.73
C SER A 109 4.34 19.71 -7.01
N THR A 110 4.18 20.26 -5.81
CA THR A 110 5.30 20.84 -5.06
C THR A 110 6.26 19.77 -4.53
N ILE A 111 5.74 18.71 -3.93
CA ILE A 111 6.56 17.72 -3.21
C ILE A 111 7.00 16.57 -4.13
N PHE A 112 6.08 16.08 -4.97
CA PHE A 112 6.29 14.87 -5.75
C PHE A 112 6.78 15.16 -7.15
N PHE A 113 6.13 16.04 -7.91
CA PHE A 113 6.30 16.00 -9.36
C PHE A 113 7.16 17.14 -9.93
N ALA A 114 7.18 18.31 -9.28
CA ALA A 114 7.66 19.57 -9.85
C ALA A 114 6.97 19.92 -11.19
N ASP A 115 5.78 19.36 -11.40
CA ASP A 115 4.92 19.51 -12.57
C ASP A 115 3.46 19.18 -12.16
N ASP A 116 2.52 19.40 -13.05
CA ASP A 116 1.15 18.91 -12.92
C ASP A 116 1.13 17.36 -12.83
N PRO A 117 0.37 16.75 -11.88
CA PRO A 117 0.36 15.30 -11.70
C PRO A 117 -0.15 14.53 -12.93
N HIS A 118 -1.08 15.10 -13.69
CA HIS A 118 -1.63 14.44 -14.88
C HIS A 118 -0.61 14.45 -16.02
N SER A 119 0.07 15.59 -16.25
CA SER A 119 1.20 15.67 -17.19
C SER A 119 2.32 14.71 -16.83
N TRP A 120 2.70 14.64 -15.55
CA TRP A 120 3.72 13.72 -15.06
C TRP A 120 3.33 12.24 -15.28
N LEU A 121 2.07 11.87 -15.02
CA LEU A 121 1.58 10.51 -15.25
C LEU A 121 1.60 10.15 -16.75
N ALA A 122 1.19 11.08 -17.61
CA ALA A 122 1.13 10.89 -19.07
C ALA A 122 2.52 10.72 -19.71
N ALA A 123 3.59 11.22 -19.05
CA ALA A 123 4.96 11.08 -19.53
C ALA A 123 5.47 9.62 -19.55
N GLY A 124 4.82 8.72 -18.80
CA GLY A 124 5.11 7.29 -18.79
C GLY A 124 6.54 6.95 -18.35
N VAL A 125 6.96 5.71 -18.57
CA VAL A 125 8.24 5.17 -18.07
C VAL A 125 9.44 6.06 -18.46
N GLN A 126 9.56 6.46 -19.73
CA GLN A 126 10.67 7.31 -20.19
C GLN A 126 10.67 8.68 -19.50
N GLY A 127 9.49 9.29 -19.31
CA GLY A 127 9.35 10.54 -18.61
C GLY A 127 9.69 10.44 -17.13
N TRP A 128 9.24 9.38 -16.46
CA TRP A 128 9.56 9.13 -15.05
C TRP A 128 11.06 8.90 -14.84
N GLU A 129 11.72 8.23 -15.79
CA GLU A 129 13.17 8.04 -15.76
C GLU A 129 13.92 9.36 -15.87
N ALA A 130 13.54 10.20 -16.83
CA ALA A 130 14.11 11.54 -16.96
C ALA A 130 13.84 12.40 -15.72
N TRP A 131 12.62 12.32 -15.17
CA TRP A 131 12.21 13.07 -13.98
C TRP A 131 13.07 12.76 -12.75
N PHE A 132 13.32 11.48 -12.44
CA PHE A 132 14.11 11.17 -11.25
C PHE A 132 15.58 11.53 -11.41
N LEU A 133 16.13 11.43 -12.63
CA LEU A 133 17.51 11.81 -12.93
C LEU A 133 17.75 13.32 -12.73
N GLN A 134 16.72 14.15 -12.95
CA GLN A 134 16.81 15.59 -12.74
C GLN A 134 16.80 16.00 -11.26
N GLY A 135 16.11 15.26 -10.39
CA GLY A 135 16.12 15.52 -8.94
C GLY A 135 15.46 16.84 -8.51
N HIS A 136 14.59 17.43 -9.35
CA HIS A 136 13.98 18.73 -9.09
C HIS A 136 12.96 18.73 -7.94
N SER A 137 12.20 17.64 -7.76
CA SER A 137 11.26 17.48 -6.64
C SER A 137 11.87 16.74 -5.45
N ASP A 138 11.23 16.81 -4.28
CA ASP A 138 11.65 16.02 -3.12
C ASP A 138 11.55 14.52 -3.42
N ALA A 139 10.45 14.06 -4.02
CA ALA A 139 10.29 12.64 -4.35
C ALA A 139 11.33 12.11 -5.35
N ALA A 140 11.78 12.92 -6.32
CA ALA A 140 12.86 12.54 -7.22
C ALA A 140 14.17 12.31 -6.45
N ARG A 141 14.48 13.20 -5.51
CA ARG A 141 15.68 13.08 -4.64
C ARG A 141 15.58 11.90 -3.69
N TRP A 142 14.40 11.63 -3.12
CA TRP A 142 14.16 10.45 -2.31
C TRP A 142 14.41 9.17 -3.10
N LEU A 143 13.89 9.09 -4.33
CA LEU A 143 14.08 7.94 -5.21
C LEU A 143 15.56 7.70 -5.50
N ALA A 144 16.32 8.76 -5.81
CA ALA A 144 17.76 8.68 -6.02
C ALA A 144 18.52 8.20 -4.78
N ALA A 145 18.10 8.58 -3.56
CA ALA A 145 18.72 8.11 -2.33
C ALA A 145 18.44 6.62 -2.06
N LEU A 146 17.24 6.15 -2.38
CA LEU A 146 16.79 4.78 -2.14
C LEU A 146 17.36 3.76 -3.14
N GLN A 147 17.83 4.20 -4.31
CA GLN A 147 18.32 3.29 -5.36
C GLN A 147 19.53 2.43 -4.94
N SER A 148 20.24 2.87 -3.89
CA SER A 148 21.41 2.18 -3.34
C SER A 148 21.04 1.05 -2.37
N ILE A 149 19.79 1.02 -1.90
CA ILE A 149 19.28 0.00 -0.99
C ILE A 149 18.86 -1.21 -1.82
N VAL A 150 19.66 -2.27 -1.73
CA VAL A 150 19.40 -3.54 -2.41
C VAL A 150 18.73 -4.49 -1.44
N THR A 151 17.57 -5.01 -1.86
CA THR A 151 16.75 -5.95 -1.11
C THR A 151 16.42 -7.16 -1.98
N PRO A 152 16.16 -8.34 -1.38
CA PRO A 152 15.77 -9.52 -2.14
C PRO A 152 14.48 -9.27 -2.91
N THR A 153 14.36 -9.87 -4.10
CA THR A 153 13.11 -9.88 -4.85
C THR A 153 12.24 -11.05 -4.40
N LEU A 154 11.03 -10.71 -3.98
CA LEU A 154 9.99 -11.67 -3.60
C LEU A 154 9.00 -11.84 -4.76
N PRO A 155 8.23 -12.94 -4.79
CA PRO A 155 7.09 -13.07 -5.69
C PRO A 155 6.15 -11.86 -5.56
N ILE A 156 5.59 -11.41 -6.68
CA ILE A 156 4.74 -10.22 -6.77
C ILE A 156 3.34 -10.63 -7.21
N ALA A 157 2.30 -10.11 -6.54
CA ALA A 157 0.93 -10.23 -7.01
C ALA A 157 0.44 -8.93 -7.64
N SER A 158 0.52 -8.84 -8.97
CA SER A 158 0.14 -7.65 -9.73
C SER A 158 -1.34 -7.54 -10.06
N SER A 159 -2.07 -8.64 -9.89
CA SER A 159 -3.48 -8.74 -10.24
C SER A 159 -4.34 -8.95 -9.00
N PRO A 160 -5.55 -8.38 -8.95
CA PRO A 160 -6.49 -8.59 -7.86
C PRO A 160 -7.17 -9.97 -7.97
N ASP A 161 -6.41 -11.07 -7.86
CA ASP A 161 -6.87 -12.43 -8.13
C ASP A 161 -6.57 -13.42 -6.99
N GLN A 162 -6.74 -14.71 -7.27
CA GLN A 162 -6.54 -15.82 -6.33
C GLN A 162 -5.13 -15.84 -5.70
N ALA A 163 -4.11 -15.29 -6.37
CA ALA A 163 -2.76 -15.25 -5.81
C ALA A 163 -2.74 -14.54 -4.45
N LEU A 164 -3.61 -13.55 -4.25
CA LEU A 164 -3.69 -12.75 -3.03
C LEU A 164 -4.28 -13.49 -1.82
N ILE A 165 -4.82 -14.69 -2.00
CA ILE A 165 -5.29 -15.54 -0.90
C ILE A 165 -4.41 -16.76 -0.65
N THR A 166 -3.36 -16.95 -1.45
CA THR A 166 -2.40 -18.06 -1.26
C THR A 166 -1.52 -17.86 -0.02
N HIS A 167 -0.84 -18.92 0.40
CA HIS A 167 0.17 -18.86 1.45
C HIS A 167 1.56 -18.64 0.87
N GLY A 168 2.44 -18.01 1.64
CA GLY A 168 3.83 -17.77 1.29
C GLY A 168 4.15 -16.30 1.04
N PRO A 169 5.42 -16.01 0.77
CA PRO A 169 5.93 -14.66 0.76
C PRO A 169 5.55 -13.97 -0.55
N LEU A 170 4.79 -12.89 -0.43
CA LEU A 170 4.22 -12.18 -1.57
C LEU A 170 4.27 -10.68 -1.31
N ASP A 171 4.89 -9.94 -2.23
CA ASP A 171 4.73 -8.50 -2.23
C ASP A 171 3.37 -8.13 -2.83
N VAL A 172 2.56 -7.47 -2.00
CA VAL A 172 1.24 -6.94 -2.34
C VAL A 172 1.20 -5.41 -2.29
N SER A 173 2.34 -4.74 -2.15
CA SER A 173 2.48 -3.28 -2.02
C SER A 173 2.11 -2.53 -3.30
N PRO A 174 2.16 -1.18 -3.34
CA PRO A 174 1.97 -0.42 -4.59
C PRO A 174 2.91 -0.86 -5.71
N LEU A 175 4.13 -1.32 -5.38
CA LEU A 175 5.03 -1.92 -6.37
C LEU A 175 4.36 -3.09 -7.07
N ALA A 176 3.67 -3.96 -6.32
CA ALA A 176 3.02 -5.12 -6.91
C ALA A 176 1.98 -4.72 -7.96
N ILE A 177 1.13 -3.76 -7.61
CA ILE A 177 0.09 -3.20 -8.46
C ILE A 177 0.71 -2.59 -9.74
N GLU A 178 1.74 -1.78 -9.61
CA GLU A 178 2.34 -1.07 -10.76
C GLU A 178 3.46 -1.85 -11.47
N TYR A 179 3.77 -3.07 -11.00
CA TYR A 179 4.85 -3.90 -11.55
C TYR A 179 4.76 -4.15 -13.07
N PRO A 180 3.57 -4.35 -13.70
CA PRO A 180 3.51 -4.50 -15.15
C PRO A 180 4.13 -3.32 -15.91
N LEU A 181 3.97 -2.10 -15.41
CA LEU A 181 4.58 -0.89 -15.97
C LEU A 181 6.06 -0.76 -15.58
N LEU A 182 6.38 -1.12 -14.33
CA LEU A 182 7.70 -0.91 -13.74
C LEU A 182 8.73 -2.00 -14.07
N SER A 183 8.30 -3.16 -14.55
CA SER A 183 9.17 -4.30 -14.86
C SER A 183 10.24 -3.98 -15.91
N ALA A 184 9.94 -3.05 -16.82
CA ALA A 184 10.83 -2.58 -17.89
C ALA A 184 11.59 -1.27 -17.58
N CYS A 185 11.39 -0.68 -16.40
CA CYS A 185 12.08 0.54 -15.98
C CYS A 185 13.57 0.25 -15.68
N CYS A 186 14.45 1.25 -15.85
CA CYS A 186 15.87 1.20 -15.48
C CYS A 186 16.12 0.97 -13.97
N LEU A 187 15.08 1.09 -13.14
CA LEU A 187 15.10 0.74 -11.73
C LEU A 187 14.73 -0.73 -11.47
N SER A 188 14.54 -1.55 -12.51
CA SER A 188 14.23 -2.98 -12.38
C SER A 188 15.22 -3.67 -11.43
N GLY A 189 14.70 -4.44 -10.48
CA GLY A 189 15.47 -5.07 -9.40
C GLY A 189 15.79 -4.17 -8.19
N LYS A 190 15.51 -2.87 -8.24
CA LYS A 190 15.69 -1.94 -7.10
C LYS A 190 14.39 -1.76 -6.32
N ASN A 191 13.92 -2.83 -5.66
CA ASN A 191 12.58 -2.92 -5.08
C ASN A 191 12.23 -1.76 -4.12
N THR A 192 13.17 -1.32 -3.28
CA THR A 192 12.96 -0.18 -2.37
C THR A 192 12.65 1.11 -3.13
N ALA A 193 13.41 1.42 -4.19
CA ALA A 193 13.14 2.59 -5.03
C ALA A 193 11.84 2.40 -5.84
N LEU A 194 11.64 1.22 -6.43
CA LEU A 194 10.44 0.91 -7.20
C LEU A 194 9.15 1.03 -6.37
N ARG A 195 9.16 0.72 -5.06
CA ARG A 195 8.01 0.97 -4.18
C ARG A 195 7.69 2.45 -4.03
N LEU A 196 8.69 3.31 -3.95
CA LEU A 196 8.44 4.75 -3.91
C LEU A 196 7.91 5.25 -5.27
N LEU A 197 8.51 4.83 -6.39
CA LEU A 197 8.04 5.20 -7.72
C LEU A 197 6.60 4.73 -7.97
N ALA A 198 6.27 3.50 -7.56
CA ALA A 198 4.91 2.99 -7.63
C ALA A 198 3.93 3.86 -6.83
N ARG A 199 4.30 4.32 -5.64
CA ARG A 199 3.48 5.28 -4.87
C ARG A 199 3.31 6.62 -5.57
N CYS A 200 4.33 7.12 -6.27
CA CYS A 200 4.21 8.32 -7.10
C CYS A 200 3.19 8.10 -8.23
N ILE A 201 3.25 6.96 -8.91
CA ILE A 201 2.29 6.57 -9.96
C ILE A 201 0.88 6.48 -9.39
N THR A 202 0.68 5.74 -8.29
CA THR A 202 -0.61 5.59 -7.64
C THR A 202 -1.17 6.94 -7.16
N LEU A 203 -0.32 7.81 -6.59
CA LEU A 203 -0.73 9.17 -6.20
C LEU A 203 -1.19 9.99 -7.40
N ALA A 204 -0.40 10.05 -8.48
CA ALA A 204 -0.76 10.80 -9.68
C ALA A 204 -2.09 10.27 -10.29
N ARG A 205 -2.24 8.95 -10.38
CA ARG A 205 -3.51 8.29 -10.79
C ARG A 205 -4.68 8.73 -9.91
N SER A 206 -4.47 8.75 -8.60
CA SER A 206 -5.51 9.07 -7.62
C SER A 206 -5.97 10.53 -7.63
N LEU A 207 -5.16 11.43 -8.19
CA LEU A 207 -5.51 12.84 -8.35
C LEU A 207 -6.36 13.09 -9.62
N SER A 208 -6.56 12.08 -10.46
CA SER A 208 -7.47 12.15 -11.61
C SER A 208 -8.93 12.27 -11.19
N ALA A 209 -9.76 12.88 -12.05
CA ALA A 209 -11.20 13.03 -11.78
C ALA A 209 -11.97 11.70 -11.82
N LEU A 210 -11.56 10.77 -12.69
CA LEU A 210 -12.17 9.45 -12.82
C LEU A 210 -11.59 8.48 -11.78
N PRO A 211 -12.40 7.53 -11.27
CA PRO A 211 -11.90 6.48 -10.39
C PRO A 211 -10.98 5.55 -11.19
N THR A 212 -9.77 5.36 -10.68
CA THR A 212 -8.72 4.55 -11.31
C THR A 212 -8.32 3.34 -10.47
N LEU A 213 -8.75 3.28 -9.20
CA LEU A 213 -8.44 2.19 -8.29
C LEU A 213 -8.97 0.85 -8.82
N ARG A 214 -8.11 -0.16 -8.76
CA ARG A 214 -8.39 -1.52 -9.19
C ARG A 214 -9.09 -2.27 -8.07
N TRP A 215 -10.00 -3.15 -8.47
CA TRP A 215 -10.70 -4.03 -7.55
C TRP A 215 -11.11 -5.30 -8.28
N ASN A 216 -11.46 -6.33 -7.52
CA ASN A 216 -12.08 -7.53 -8.04
C ASN A 216 -12.98 -8.16 -6.97
N ARG A 217 -13.88 -9.03 -7.41
CA ARG A 217 -14.64 -9.92 -6.55
C ARG A 217 -14.77 -11.28 -7.20
N PHE A 218 -14.64 -12.32 -6.39
CA PHE A 218 -14.76 -13.70 -6.86
C PHE A 218 -15.15 -14.62 -5.71
N ASP A 219 -15.49 -15.85 -6.06
CA ASP A 219 -15.84 -16.93 -5.14
C ASP A 219 -14.82 -18.05 -5.36
N ASP A 220 -14.19 -18.55 -4.29
CA ASP A 220 -13.25 -19.68 -4.37
C ASP A 220 -13.90 -21.05 -4.12
N GLY A 221 -15.23 -21.07 -4.01
CA GLY A 221 -16.06 -22.24 -3.69
C GLY A 221 -16.48 -22.30 -2.22
N GLU A 222 -15.67 -21.76 -1.31
CA GLU A 222 -15.99 -21.69 0.13
C GLU A 222 -16.20 -20.24 0.59
N TRP A 223 -15.36 -19.33 0.09
CA TRP A 223 -15.29 -17.94 0.47
C TRP A 223 -15.73 -17.04 -0.66
N LYS A 224 -16.58 -16.08 -0.31
CA LYS A 224 -16.72 -14.86 -1.11
C LYS A 224 -15.52 -13.97 -0.81
N ILE A 225 -14.97 -13.37 -1.85
CA ILE A 225 -13.74 -12.58 -1.77
C ILE A 225 -13.94 -11.25 -2.49
N ALA A 226 -13.48 -10.18 -1.86
CA ALA A 226 -13.34 -8.86 -2.47
C ALA A 226 -11.92 -8.35 -2.28
N VAL A 227 -11.36 -7.80 -3.34
CA VAL A 227 -10.02 -7.20 -3.38
C VAL A 227 -10.15 -5.76 -3.79
N VAL A 228 -9.50 -4.85 -3.06
CA VAL A 228 -9.50 -3.42 -3.34
C VAL A 228 -8.06 -2.88 -3.26
N GLU A 229 -7.68 -2.06 -4.23
CA GLU A 229 -6.44 -1.28 -4.21
C GLU A 229 -6.48 -0.21 -3.10
N THR A 230 -5.39 -0.09 -2.33
CA THR A 230 -5.24 0.91 -1.26
C THR A 230 -3.89 1.62 -1.36
N ALA A 231 -3.68 2.65 -0.54
CA ALA A 231 -2.39 3.35 -0.45
C ALA A 231 -1.19 2.43 -0.09
N ARG A 232 -1.46 1.29 0.56
CA ARG A 232 -0.43 0.35 1.03
C ARG A 232 -0.34 -0.92 0.18
N GLY A 233 -1.21 -1.10 -0.81
CA GLY A 233 -1.28 -2.33 -1.58
C GLY A 233 -2.67 -2.95 -1.65
N TRP A 234 -2.71 -4.23 -1.99
CA TRP A 234 -3.95 -5.00 -2.07
C TRP A 234 -4.54 -5.30 -0.70
N LEU A 235 -5.79 -4.88 -0.49
CA LEU A 235 -6.60 -5.23 0.66
C LEU A 235 -7.60 -6.31 0.25
N VAL A 236 -7.59 -7.44 0.97
CA VAL A 236 -8.53 -8.54 0.73
C VAL A 236 -9.50 -8.65 1.90
N HIS A 237 -10.79 -8.71 1.59
CA HIS A 237 -11.83 -9.11 2.53
C HIS A 237 -12.41 -10.45 2.06
N GLN A 238 -12.67 -11.36 2.99
CA GLN A 238 -13.27 -12.66 2.72
C GLN A 238 -14.43 -12.91 3.68
N ALA A 239 -15.52 -13.50 3.21
CA ALA A 239 -16.64 -13.90 4.04
C ALA A 239 -17.21 -15.25 3.64
N ARG A 240 -17.55 -16.06 4.65
CA ARG A 240 -18.45 -17.20 4.52
C ARG A 240 -19.83 -16.77 4.99
N LEU A 241 -20.85 -17.05 4.19
CA LEU A 241 -22.22 -16.66 4.49
C LEU A 241 -23.11 -17.89 4.69
N ALA A 242 -24.04 -17.80 5.63
CA ALA A 242 -25.11 -18.77 5.77
C ALA A 242 -26.12 -18.64 4.61
N THR A 243 -26.99 -19.62 4.43
CA THR A 243 -28.10 -19.56 3.47
C THR A 243 -29.02 -18.35 3.72
N SER A 244 -29.15 -17.92 4.99
CA SER A 244 -29.89 -16.71 5.38
C SER A 244 -29.18 -15.39 5.02
N GLY A 245 -27.92 -15.44 4.57
CA GLY A 245 -27.09 -14.28 4.27
C GLY A 245 -26.28 -13.76 5.46
N ASN A 246 -26.47 -14.28 6.67
CA ASN A 246 -25.68 -13.89 7.85
C ASN A 246 -24.22 -14.37 7.71
N ILE A 247 -23.30 -13.63 8.34
CA ILE A 247 -21.87 -13.94 8.31
C ILE A 247 -21.56 -15.12 9.22
N LEU A 248 -20.96 -16.18 8.67
CA LEU A 248 -20.44 -17.33 9.42
C LEU A 248 -19.00 -17.11 9.87
N ASP A 249 -18.18 -16.56 8.97
CA ASP A 249 -16.78 -16.20 9.23
C ASP A 249 -16.42 -14.99 8.35
N TYR A 250 -15.54 -14.13 8.84
CA TYR A 250 -15.07 -12.93 8.15
C TYR A 250 -13.58 -12.72 8.37
N ARG A 251 -12.83 -12.53 7.30
CA ARG A 251 -11.38 -12.34 7.34
C ARG A 251 -10.98 -11.10 6.57
N ILE A 252 -9.98 -10.40 7.10
CA ILE A 252 -9.31 -9.31 6.41
C ILE A 252 -7.85 -9.73 6.29
N ILE A 253 -7.34 -9.69 5.07
CA ILE A 253 -5.91 -9.83 4.79
C ILE A 253 -5.44 -8.46 4.32
N SER A 254 -4.92 -7.66 5.25
CA SER A 254 -4.35 -6.36 4.95
C SER A 254 -2.97 -6.51 4.30
N PRO A 255 -2.46 -5.46 3.61
CA PRO A 255 -1.07 -5.44 3.16
C PRO A 255 -0.08 -5.74 4.29
N THR A 256 -0.32 -5.22 5.50
CA THR A 256 0.56 -5.48 6.64
C THR A 256 0.51 -6.93 7.12
N THR A 257 -0.67 -7.55 7.16
CA THR A 257 -0.79 -8.98 7.49
C THR A 257 -0.03 -9.87 6.50
N ARG A 258 0.11 -9.45 5.24
CA ARG A 258 0.98 -10.13 4.26
C ARG A 258 2.46 -9.81 4.49
N HIS A 259 2.80 -8.53 4.61
CA HIS A 259 4.19 -8.08 4.68
C HIS A 259 4.89 -8.45 6.00
N ALA A 260 4.15 -8.59 7.09
CA ALA A 260 4.66 -8.87 8.43
C ALA A 260 4.76 -10.36 8.77
N GLN A 261 4.38 -11.27 7.86
CA GLN A 261 4.60 -12.72 8.08
C GLN A 261 6.08 -13.02 8.32
N SER A 262 6.39 -14.16 8.94
CA SER A 262 7.77 -14.55 9.29
C SER A 262 8.71 -14.63 8.08
N ASP A 263 8.17 -14.93 6.91
CA ASP A 263 8.83 -14.94 5.61
C ASP A 263 8.37 -13.78 4.72
N GLY A 264 7.59 -12.84 5.25
CA GLY A 264 7.04 -11.70 4.51
C GLY A 264 8.10 -10.65 4.13
N VAL A 265 7.67 -9.68 3.32
CA VAL A 265 8.51 -8.57 2.82
C VAL A 265 9.33 -7.90 3.92
N ILE A 266 8.74 -7.65 5.09
CA ILE A 266 9.44 -6.95 6.18
C ILE A 266 10.58 -7.81 6.72
N ALA A 267 10.31 -9.07 7.08
CA ALA A 267 11.33 -9.95 7.63
C ALA A 267 12.46 -10.20 6.63
N CYS A 268 12.12 -10.52 5.37
CA CYS A 268 13.11 -10.82 4.34
C CYS A 268 13.98 -9.61 3.98
N GLU A 269 13.41 -8.42 3.84
CA GLU A 269 14.17 -7.25 3.41
C GLU A 269 14.99 -6.64 4.54
N LEU A 270 14.47 -6.58 5.76
CA LEU A 270 15.22 -6.06 6.90
C LEU A 270 16.41 -6.97 7.27
N ALA A 271 16.26 -8.28 7.12
CA ALA A 271 17.37 -9.22 7.31
C ALA A 271 18.51 -9.05 6.28
N ALA A 272 18.22 -8.46 5.12
CA ALA A 272 19.19 -8.28 4.04
C ALA A 272 19.94 -6.94 4.10
N ILE A 273 19.56 -6.02 4.99
CA ILE A 273 20.13 -4.68 5.07
C ILE A 273 20.59 -4.32 6.49
N PRO A 274 21.56 -3.41 6.66
CA PRO A 274 21.96 -2.92 7.97
C PRO A 274 20.80 -2.27 8.75
N ALA A 275 20.78 -2.44 10.07
CA ALA A 275 19.78 -1.86 10.97
C ALA A 275 19.61 -0.33 10.82
N SER A 276 20.68 0.38 10.44
CA SER A 276 20.66 1.83 10.17
C SER A 276 19.75 2.22 9.00
N LEU A 277 19.41 1.27 8.11
CA LEU A 277 18.51 1.49 6.97
C LEU A 277 17.08 1.04 7.23
N TRP A 278 16.79 0.34 8.34
CA TRP A 278 15.48 -0.23 8.62
C TRP A 278 14.37 0.83 8.61
N SER A 279 14.60 1.97 9.26
CA SER A 279 13.62 3.06 9.28
C SER A 279 13.24 3.51 7.87
N ARG A 280 14.23 3.70 6.97
CA ARG A 280 14.00 4.09 5.58
C ARG A 280 13.23 3.01 4.80
N GLN A 281 13.57 1.73 5.02
CA GLN A 281 12.90 0.62 4.38
C GLN A 281 11.43 0.53 4.80
N LEU A 282 11.16 0.68 6.10
CA LEU A 282 9.80 0.65 6.64
C LEU A 282 8.94 1.80 6.15
N GLN A 283 9.50 2.97 5.83
CA GLN A 283 8.74 4.07 5.24
C GLN A 283 8.20 3.77 3.84
N VAL A 284 8.91 2.96 3.05
CA VAL A 284 8.45 2.60 1.68
C VAL A 284 7.60 1.34 1.65
N ILE A 285 7.79 0.41 2.60
CA ILE A 285 6.86 -0.69 2.84
C ILE A 285 5.54 -0.15 3.39
N ASP A 286 5.61 0.82 4.33
CA ASP A 286 4.48 1.55 4.92
C ASP A 286 3.43 0.61 5.55
N PRO A 287 3.75 -0.12 6.62
CA PRO A 287 2.74 -0.92 7.31
C PRO A 287 1.60 -0.04 7.83
N CYS A 288 0.37 -0.53 7.73
CA CYS A 288 -0.86 0.17 8.12
C CYS A 288 -1.12 0.15 9.64
N VAL A 289 -0.38 -0.65 10.39
CA VAL A 289 -0.41 -0.68 11.86
C VAL A 289 1.01 -0.60 12.39
N ALA A 290 1.14 -0.20 13.66
CA ALA A 290 2.43 -0.25 14.33
C ALA A 290 2.95 -1.69 14.36
N ILE A 291 4.22 -1.85 14.03
CA ILE A 291 4.93 -3.12 14.08
C ILE A 291 6.06 -3.03 15.10
N ASN A 292 6.31 -4.11 15.81
CA ASN A 292 7.48 -4.28 16.66
C ASN A 292 8.38 -5.34 16.03
N ILE A 293 9.68 -5.05 15.95
CA ILE A 293 10.69 -5.97 15.44
C ILE A 293 11.45 -6.50 16.65
N ILE A 294 11.49 -7.82 16.79
CA ILE A 294 12.28 -8.50 17.82
C ILE A 294 13.34 -9.33 17.11
N GLU A 295 14.59 -9.11 17.49
CA GLU A 295 15.76 -9.92 17.10
C GLU A 295 15.84 -11.22 17.93
#